data_AF-A0A7K2TEV4-F1
#
_entry.id   AF-A0A7K2TEV4-F1
#
_cell.length_a   1.000
_cell.length_b   1.000
_cell.length_c   1.000
_cell.angle_alpha   90.00
_cell.angle_beta   90.00
_cell.angle_gamma   90.00
#
_symmetry.space_group_name_H-M   'P 1'
#
loop_
_entity.id
_entity.type
_entity.pdbx_description
1 polymer ?
#
loop_
_entity_poly.entity_id
_entity_poly.type
_entity_poly.pdbx_seq_one_letter_code
_entity_poly.pdbx_strand_id
1 'polypeptide(L)'
;MAATAARLTAWAGPRAAVGRLGGDEFAVVVPVPAAPLEQRLAQLVRMLHTPVVLDDGRTVDVAASVGAAATGVLGTRDLTALQRAADAALYDGKHSGRAHLATAAHATLPSVNGRRARRPGTVVWGRAA
;
A
#
# COMPACT_ATOMS: atom_id res chain seq x y z
N MET A 1 8.19 11.00 8.42
CA MET A 1 8.18 10.39 7.06
C MET A 1 9.45 9.62 6.72
N ALA A 2 10.65 10.17 6.99
CA ALA A 2 11.91 9.47 6.73
C ALA A 2 12.01 8.09 7.40
N ALA A 3 11.59 7.96 8.66
CA ALA A 3 11.55 6.68 9.37
C ALA A 3 10.67 5.63 8.66
N THR A 4 9.48 6.01 8.20
CA THR A 4 8.58 5.14 7.43
C THR A 4 9.23 4.66 6.13
N ALA A 5 9.85 5.57 5.37
CA ALA A 5 10.53 5.25 4.13
C ALA A 5 11.71 4.29 4.36
N ALA A 6 12.52 4.54 5.40
CA ALA A 6 13.66 3.70 5.75
C ALA A 6 13.22 2.29 6.15
N ARG A 7 12.20 2.17 7.01
CA ARG A 7 11.62 0.89 7.43
C ARG A 7 11.06 0.12 6.23
N LEU A 8 10.24 0.78 5.40
CA LEU A 8 9.66 0.15 4.21
C LEU A 8 10.75 -0.36 3.25
N THR A 9 11.81 0.43 3.05
CA THR A 9 12.96 0.05 2.20
C THR A 9 13.70 -1.16 2.77
N ALA A 10 13.96 -1.18 4.08
CA ALA A 10 14.61 -2.30 4.75
C ALA A 10 13.78 -3.60 4.64
N TRP A 11 12.46 -3.52 4.81
CA TRP A 11 11.57 -4.68 4.65
C TRP A 11 11.49 -5.18 3.21
N ALA A 12 11.50 -4.27 2.24
CA ALA A 12 11.33 -4.59 0.83
C ALA A 12 12.53 -5.37 0.26
N GLY A 13 13.75 -5.02 0.71
CA GLY A 13 14.99 -5.65 0.28
C GLY A 13 15.47 -5.20 -1.11
N PRO A 14 16.60 -5.73 -1.59
CA PRO A 14 17.35 -5.15 -2.71
C PRO A 14 16.71 -5.35 -4.09
N ARG A 15 15.74 -6.27 -4.22
CA ARG A 15 15.05 -6.56 -5.49
C ARG A 15 13.70 -5.86 -5.61
N ALA A 16 13.41 -4.94 -4.70
CA ALA A 16 12.14 -4.23 -4.66
C ALA A 16 12.24 -2.85 -5.27
N ALA A 17 11.10 -2.34 -5.76
CA ALA A 17 10.92 -0.93 -6.07
C ALA A 17 10.09 -0.29 -4.95
N VAL A 18 10.60 0.77 -4.34
CA VAL A 18 9.92 1.53 -3.28
C VAL A 18 9.79 2.97 -3.75
N GLY A 19 8.60 3.56 -3.60
CA GLY A 19 8.34 4.93 -4.01
C GLY A 19 7.35 5.64 -3.09
N ARG A 20 7.52 6.96 -2.94
CA ARG A 20 6.52 7.83 -2.31
C ARG A 20 5.59 8.37 -3.39
N LEU A 21 4.29 8.14 -3.25
CA LEU A 21 3.29 8.59 -4.22
C LEU A 21 2.91 10.06 -4.02
N GLY A 22 2.97 10.53 -2.77
CA GLY A 22 2.63 11.89 -2.37
C GLY A 22 2.18 11.91 -0.90
N GLY A 23 2.31 13.05 -0.21
CA GLY A 23 1.87 13.15 1.19
C GLY A 23 2.47 12.05 2.07
N ASP A 24 1.60 11.23 2.67
CA ASP A 24 1.96 10.08 3.50
C ASP A 24 1.83 8.71 2.83
N GLU A 25 1.63 8.71 1.51
CA GLU A 25 1.43 7.48 0.76
C GLU A 25 2.73 6.93 0.18
N PHE A 26 2.93 5.63 0.38
CA PHE A 26 4.05 4.87 -0.15
C PHE A 26 3.53 3.66 -0.92
N ALA A 27 4.26 3.29 -1.96
CA ALA A 27 4.07 2.06 -2.71
C ALA A 27 5.35 1.23 -2.67
N VAL A 28 5.17 -0.09 -2.62
CA VAL A 28 6.26 -1.04 -2.73
C VAL A 28 5.85 -2.18 -3.67
N VAL A 29 6.75 -2.53 -4.59
CA VAL A 29 6.65 -3.73 -5.43
C VAL A 29 7.79 -4.65 -5.05
N VAL A 30 7.45 -5.83 -4.54
CA VAL A 30 8.44 -6.86 -4.16
C VAL A 30 8.21 -8.13 -4.99
N PRO A 31 9.27 -8.89 -5.31
CA PRO A 31 9.11 -10.28 -5.71
C PRO A 31 8.39 -11.05 -4.60
N VAL A 32 7.35 -11.82 -4.94
CA VAL A 32 6.64 -12.66 -3.98
C VAL A 32 7.55 -13.83 -3.63
N PRO A 33 8.06 -13.94 -2.38
CA PRO A 33 8.89 -15.06 -1.99
C PRO A 33 8.02 -16.30 -1.72
N ALA A 34 8.67 -17.46 -1.55
CA ALA A 34 8.01 -18.71 -1.16
C ALA A 34 7.41 -18.69 0.26
N ALA A 35 7.81 -17.74 1.12
CA ALA A 35 7.25 -17.58 2.46
C ALA A 35 5.77 -17.15 2.40
N PRO A 36 4.94 -17.46 3.43
CA PRO A 36 3.55 -17.04 3.46
C PRO A 36 3.46 -15.52 3.39
N LEU A 37 2.82 -15.00 2.33
CA LEU A 37 2.64 -13.57 2.09
C LEU A 37 2.05 -12.85 3.32
N GLU A 38 1.10 -13.49 4.00
CA GLU A 38 0.46 -12.98 5.22
C GLU A 38 1.45 -12.72 6.36
N GLN A 39 2.38 -13.63 6.60
CA GLN A 39 3.39 -13.46 7.66
C GLN A 39 4.31 -12.27 7.36
N ARG A 40 4.69 -12.11 6.09
CA ARG A 40 5.52 -11.00 5.62
C ARG A 40 4.80 -9.65 5.78
N LEU A 41 3.51 -9.61 5.45
CA LEU A 41 2.66 -8.44 5.63
C LEU A 41 2.44 -8.12 7.12
N ALA A 42 2.27 -9.12 7.97
CA ALA A 42 2.17 -8.91 9.42
C ALA A 42 3.48 -8.33 10.00
N GLN A 43 4.64 -8.78 9.51
CA GLN A 43 5.94 -8.19 9.87
C GLN A 43 6.05 -6.73 9.42
N LEU A 44 5.61 -6.42 8.20
CA LEU A 44 5.60 -5.05 7.68
C LEU A 44 4.80 -4.12 8.60
N VAL A 45 3.58 -4.52 8.95
CA VAL A 45 2.70 -3.70 9.81
C VAL A 45 3.34 -3.42 11.16
N ARG A 46 3.86 -4.45 11.85
CA ARG A 46 4.53 -4.28 13.15
C ARG A 46 5.72 -3.31 13.06
N MET A 47 6.54 -3.45 12.02
CA MET A 47 7.67 -2.56 11.80
C MET A 47 7.23 -1.12 11.53
N LEU A 48 6.20 -0.92 10.70
CA LEU A 48 5.69 0.42 10.40
C LEU A 48 5.06 1.10 11.61
N HIS A 49 4.46 0.32 12.53
CA HIS A 49 3.85 0.83 13.77
C HIS A 49 4.83 1.01 14.92
N THR A 50 6.11 0.70 14.74
CA THR A 50 7.11 0.94 15.78
C THR A 50 7.20 2.44 16.07
N PRO A 51 7.18 2.91 17.33
CA PRO A 51 7.30 4.34 17.63
C PRO A 51 8.56 4.96 16.99
N VAL A 52 8.50 6.23 16.64
CA VAL A 52 9.63 6.98 16.09
C VAL A 52 10.21 7.86 17.19
N VAL A 53 11.51 7.73 17.44
CA VAL A 53 12.24 8.61 18.37
C VAL A 53 12.63 9.87 17.59
N LEU A 54 12.28 11.04 18.14
CA LEU A 54 12.66 12.35 17.62
C LEU A 54 14.03 12.76 18.16
N ASP A 55 14.64 13.78 17.54
CA ASP A 55 15.97 14.27 17.92
C ASP A 55 16.05 14.79 19.37
N ASP A 56 14.91 15.22 19.93
CA ASP A 56 14.77 15.66 21.32
C ASP A 56 14.50 14.52 22.32
N GLY A 57 14.55 13.27 21.85
CA GLY A 57 14.34 12.06 22.66
C GLY A 57 12.87 11.69 22.88
N ARG A 58 11.90 12.50 22.43
CA ARG A 58 10.48 12.13 22.52
C ARG A 58 10.14 10.99 21.55
N THR A 59 9.22 10.13 21.96
CA THR A 59 8.66 9.08 21.10
C THR A 59 7.31 9.49 20.55
N VAL A 60 7.10 9.28 19.25
CA VAL A 60 5.83 9.48 18.57
C VAL A 60 5.31 8.13 18.08
N ASP A 61 4.11 7.78 18.53
CA ASP A 61 3.39 6.62 18.00
C ASP A 61 2.99 6.89 16.55
N VAL A 62 3.23 5.90 15.69
CA VAL A 62 2.90 5.98 14.27
C VAL A 62 2.04 4.80 13.89
N ALA A 63 1.05 5.05 13.05
CA ALA A 63 0.20 4.02 12.49
C ALA A 63 0.24 4.12 10.96
N ALA A 64 0.17 2.96 10.31
CA ALA A 64 0.07 2.84 8.86
C ALA A 64 -1.02 1.83 8.51
N SER A 65 -1.87 2.18 7.54
CA SER A 65 -2.78 1.22 6.92
C SER A 65 -2.06 0.56 5.75
N VAL A 66 -2.18 -0.76 5.61
CA VAL A 66 -1.46 -1.53 4.58
C VAL A 66 -2.48 -2.35 3.79
N GLY A 67 -2.54 -2.11 2.48
CA GLY A 67 -3.22 -2.99 1.53
C GLY A 67 -2.22 -3.58 0.55
N ALA A 68 -2.43 -4.83 0.18
CA ALA A 68 -1.54 -5.58 -0.71
C ALA A 68 -2.33 -6.30 -1.79
N ALA A 69 -1.70 -6.54 -2.94
CA ALA A 69 -2.23 -7.37 -4.00
C ALA A 69 -1.12 -8.29 -4.53
N ALA A 70 -1.48 -9.52 -4.89
CA ALA A 70 -0.54 -10.50 -5.41
C ALA A 70 -1.03 -11.09 -6.73
N THR A 71 -0.10 -11.26 -7.67
CA THR A 71 -0.37 -11.79 -9.01
C THR A 71 -1.01 -13.18 -8.95
N GLY A 72 -0.56 -14.05 -8.04
CA GLY A 72 -1.11 -15.39 -7.85
C GLY A 72 -2.52 -15.42 -7.24
N VAL A 73 -2.92 -14.36 -6.53
CA VAL A 73 -4.25 -14.25 -5.90
C VAL A 73 -5.27 -13.67 -6.87
N LEU A 74 -4.86 -12.66 -7.65
CA LEU A 74 -5.75 -11.95 -8.57
C LEU A 74 -5.69 -12.45 -10.01
N GLY A 75 -4.77 -13.38 -10.33
CA GLY A 75 -4.64 -13.96 -11.66
C GLY A 75 -4.20 -12.97 -12.75
N THR A 76 -3.64 -11.81 -12.37
CA THR A 76 -3.23 -10.75 -13.30
C THR A 76 -1.81 -10.27 -13.01
N ARG A 77 -1.11 -9.83 -14.06
CA ARG A 77 0.19 -9.14 -13.99
C ARG A 77 0.08 -7.65 -14.33
N ASP A 78 -1.13 -7.14 -14.60
CA ASP A 78 -1.34 -5.71 -14.83
C ASP A 78 -1.11 -4.94 -13.52
N LEU A 79 -0.03 -4.17 -13.49
CA LEU A 79 0.35 -3.36 -12.33
C LEU A 79 -0.74 -2.37 -11.95
N THR A 80 -1.47 -1.82 -12.92
CA THR A 80 -2.54 -0.87 -12.66
C THR A 80 -3.70 -1.54 -11.94
N ALA A 81 -4.09 -2.75 -12.36
CA ALA A 81 -5.12 -3.54 -11.69
C ALA A 81 -4.69 -3.95 -10.27
N LEU A 82 -3.44 -4.40 -10.09
CA LEU A 82 -2.90 -4.79 -8.79
C LEU A 82 -2.84 -3.60 -7.82
N GLN A 83 -2.35 -2.45 -8.27
CA GLN A 83 -2.27 -1.23 -7.45
C GLN A 83 -3.66 -0.79 -6.99
N ARG A 84 -4.64 -0.80 -7.89
CA ARG A 84 -6.03 -0.48 -7.53
C ARG A 84 -6.57 -1.46 -6.49
N ALA A 85 -6.38 -2.76 -6.69
CA ALA A 85 -6.86 -3.77 -5.77
C ALA A 85 -6.21 -3.65 -4.37
N ALA A 86 -4.91 -3.36 -4.32
CA ALA A 86 -4.19 -3.08 -3.07
C ALA A 86 -4.75 -1.83 -2.35
N ASP A 87 -5.03 -0.76 -3.09
CA ASP A 87 -5.63 0.46 -2.54
C ASP A 87 -7.06 0.22 -2.00
N ALA A 88 -7.82 -0.68 -2.63
CA ALA A 88 -9.12 -1.14 -2.13
C ALA A 88 -8.99 -1.78 -0.75
N ALA A 89 -8.08 -2.76 -0.68
CA ALA A 89 -7.89 -3.55 0.51
C ALA A 89 -7.37 -2.66 1.65
N LEU A 90 -6.52 -1.67 1.34
CA LEU A 90 -6.07 -0.67 2.29
C LEU A 90 -7.25 0.13 2.86
N TYR A 91 -8.17 0.57 2.00
CA TYR A 91 -9.33 1.35 2.41
C TYR A 91 -10.28 0.54 3.30
N ASP A 92 -10.61 -0.69 2.90
CA ASP A 92 -11.48 -1.58 3.68
C ASP A 92 -10.84 -1.93 5.03
N GLY A 93 -9.51 -2.02 5.04
CA GLY A 93 -8.70 -2.28 6.21
C GLY A 93 -8.31 -1.06 7.05
N LYS A 94 -8.76 0.13 6.70
CA LYS A 94 -8.30 1.36 7.33
C LYS A 94 -8.58 1.33 8.84
N HIS A 95 -7.59 1.72 9.64
CA HIS A 95 -7.63 1.67 11.11
C HIS A 95 -7.71 0.26 11.75
N SER A 96 -7.68 -0.82 10.98
CA SER A 96 -7.70 -2.18 11.54
C SER A 96 -6.42 -2.59 12.26
N GLY A 97 -5.32 -1.84 12.06
CA GLY A 97 -4.00 -2.20 12.57
C GLY A 97 -3.40 -3.46 11.92
N ARG A 98 -3.96 -3.93 10.81
CA ARG A 98 -3.52 -5.13 10.07
C ARG A 98 -3.31 -4.81 8.60
N ALA A 99 -2.60 -5.71 7.92
CA ALA A 99 -2.51 -5.67 6.47
C ALA A 99 -3.69 -6.41 5.85
N HIS A 100 -4.21 -5.89 4.75
CA HIS A 100 -5.33 -6.47 4.04
C HIS A 100 -4.89 -6.92 2.65
N LEU A 101 -5.08 -8.20 2.37
CA LEU A 101 -4.78 -8.77 1.08
C LEU A 101 -6.00 -8.65 0.17
N ALA A 102 -5.79 -8.08 -1.01
CA ALA A 102 -6.81 -7.96 -2.02
C ALA A 102 -7.28 -9.34 -2.50
N THR A 103 -8.56 -9.39 -2.82
CA THR A 103 -9.31 -10.53 -3.36
C THR A 103 -9.87 -10.14 -4.73
N ALA A 104 -10.44 -11.10 -5.46
CA ALA A 104 -11.04 -10.85 -6.78
C ALA A 104 -12.07 -9.69 -6.76
N ALA A 105 -12.83 -9.52 -5.69
CA ALA A 105 -13.81 -8.43 -5.54
C ALA A 105 -13.16 -7.03 -5.55
N HIS A 106 -11.92 -6.91 -5.09
CA HIS A 106 -11.20 -5.65 -5.08
C HIS A 106 -10.68 -5.26 -6.47
N ALA A 107 -10.52 -6.23 -7.38
CA ALA A 107 -10.03 -6.05 -8.74
C ALA A 107 -11.11 -5.57 -9.72
N THR A 108 -12.39 -5.74 -9.38
CA THR A 108 -13.53 -5.34 -10.23
C THR A 108 -13.96 -3.89 -10.04
N LEU A 109 -13.27 -3.13 -9.18
CA LEU A 109 -13.67 -1.76 -8.85
C LEU A 109 -13.30 -0.80 -10.00
N PRO A 110 -14.27 0.00 -10.51
CA PRO A 110 -14.06 0.85 -11.68
C PRO A 110 -13.02 1.92 -11.40
N SER A 111 -12.28 2.29 -12.45
CA SER A 111 -11.21 3.27 -12.37
C SER A 111 -11.48 4.52 -13.20
N VAL A 112 -10.95 5.65 -12.74
CA VAL A 112 -10.78 6.87 -13.53
C VAL A 112 -9.28 7.20 -13.55
N ASN A 113 -8.65 7.24 -14.73
CA ASN A 113 -7.23 7.58 -14.93
C ASN A 113 -6.24 6.82 -14.03
N GLY A 114 -6.37 5.50 -13.92
CA GLY A 114 -5.47 4.69 -13.09
C GLY A 114 -5.82 4.68 -11.60
N ARG A 115 -6.71 5.56 -11.13
CA ARG A 115 -7.11 5.71 -9.72
C ARG A 115 -8.55 5.24 -9.49
N ARG A 116 -8.91 4.96 -8.24
CA ARG A 116 -10.31 4.67 -7.86
C ARG A 116 -11.20 5.88 -8.12
N ALA A 117 -12.40 5.66 -8.65
CA ALA A 117 -13.42 6.71 -8.65
C ALA A 117 -13.72 7.13 -7.20
N ARG A 118 -13.72 8.46 -6.92
CA ARG A 118 -13.94 9.13 -5.61
C ARG A 118 -12.71 9.55 -4.78
N ARG A 119 -11.50 9.59 -5.37
CA ARG A 119 -10.34 10.23 -4.71
C ARG A 119 -10.25 11.72 -5.13
N PRO A 120 -9.82 12.66 -4.27
CA PRO A 120 -9.53 14.03 -4.70
C PRO A 120 -8.58 14.03 -5.91
N GLY A 121 -8.97 14.69 -7.00
CA GLY A 121 -8.24 14.68 -8.28
C GLY A 121 -8.66 13.59 -9.29
N THR A 122 -9.74 12.85 -9.06
CA THR A 122 -10.32 11.90 -10.06
C THR A 122 -11.55 12.46 -10.79
N VAL A 123 -11.67 13.78 -10.92
CA VAL A 123 -12.70 14.40 -11.74
C VAL A 123 -12.34 14.24 -13.22
N VAL A 124 -13.20 13.53 -13.96
CA VAL A 124 -13.20 13.60 -15.42
C VAL A 124 -13.79 14.96 -15.77
N TRP A 125 -12.96 15.89 -16.26
CA TRP A 125 -13.49 17.06 -16.92
C TRP A 125 -14.23 16.57 -18.16
N GLY A 126 -15.57 16.59 -18.10
CA GLY A 126 -16.41 16.32 -19.26
C GLY A 126 -16.01 17.27 -20.38
N ARG A 127 -15.86 16.74 -21.60
CA ARG A 127 -15.69 17.59 -22.78
C ARG A 127 -16.88 18.54 -22.84
N ALA A 128 -16.61 19.84 -22.75
CA ALA A 128 -17.56 20.85 -23.18
C ALA A 128 -17.84 20.60 -24.67
N ALA A 129 -19.12 20.45 -25.00
CA ALA A 129 -19.63 20.49 -26.37
C ALA A 129 -19.52 21.92 -26.93
#